data_AF-A0A5M6IDT0-F1
#
_entry.id   AF-A0A5M6IDT0-F1
#
_cell.length_a   1.000
_cell.length_b   1.000
_cell.length_c   1.000
_cell.angle_alpha   90.00
_cell.angle_beta   90.00
_cell.angle_gamma   90.00
#
_symmetry.space_group_name_H-M   'P 1'
#
loop_
_entity.id
_entity.type
_entity.pdbx_description
1 polymer ?
#
loop_
_entity_poly.entity_id
_entity_poly.type
_entity_poly.pdbx_seq_one_letter_code
_entity_poly.pdbx_strand_id
1 'polypeptide(L)'
;MQAVLRSRMRGAAYVSRAAVASLSINILSLSLPIFIRKVYDRIIPNQAETTALLLASGVGTALALETLLKVGRAQILGPVASRYEAVTTVAAARHLLAANLAAFERVSPGRHLERLSAIPRLRDHGSGQALLPVYDIPFLFAFLALIWVLGGVLVVVPMVGFLVLAVAALPAGVQSRRALQAAADTDDVRYDFLIATLTGLQALKIMAAERLLLRRYEALQRRRLAAQGTAYMAG
;
A
#
# COMPACT_ATOMS: atom_id res chain seq x y z
N MET A 1 -10.11 13.40 26.87
CA MET A 1 -8.93 12.53 27.13
C MET A 1 -9.23 11.02 27.00
N GLN A 2 -10.26 10.47 27.69
CA GLN A 2 -10.52 9.02 27.72
C GLN A 2 -10.97 8.38 26.39
N ALA A 3 -11.65 9.13 25.51
CA ALA A 3 -12.08 8.63 24.20
C ALA A 3 -10.90 8.42 23.21
N VAL A 4 -9.84 9.24 23.32
CA VAL A 4 -8.61 9.12 22.51
C VAL A 4 -7.72 7.99 23.02
N LEU A 5 -7.71 7.73 24.33
CA LEU A 5 -7.01 6.58 24.91
C LEU A 5 -7.68 5.25 24.54
N ARG A 6 -9.02 5.17 24.55
CA ARG A 6 -9.75 3.98 24.07
C ARG A 6 -9.60 3.73 22.57
N SER A 7 -9.45 4.78 21.74
CA SER A 7 -9.21 4.60 20.30
C SER A 7 -7.80 4.07 20.02
N ARG A 8 -6.78 4.53 20.77
CA ARG A 8 -5.42 3.97 20.70
C ARG A 8 -5.34 2.52 21.19
N MET A 9 -5.99 2.17 22.31
CA MET A 9 -5.94 0.80 22.84
C MET A 9 -6.63 -0.23 21.93
N ARG A 10 -7.73 0.15 21.26
CA ARG A 10 -8.37 -0.73 20.26
C ARG A 10 -7.49 -0.90 19.03
N GLY A 11 -6.85 0.17 18.55
CA GLY A 11 -5.87 0.10 17.46
C GLY A 11 -4.73 -0.87 17.75
N ALA A 12 -4.15 -0.79 18.96
CA ALA A 12 -3.08 -1.69 19.39
C ALA A 12 -3.51 -3.17 19.44
N ALA A 13 -4.75 -3.45 19.85
CA ALA A 13 -5.29 -4.82 19.86
C ALA A 13 -5.54 -5.40 18.45
N TYR A 14 -5.89 -4.56 17.46
CA TYR A 14 -6.02 -5.02 16.07
C TYR A 14 -4.64 -5.27 15.44
N VAL A 15 -3.67 -4.39 15.70
CA VAL A 15 -2.29 -4.57 15.23
C VAL A 15 -1.66 -5.83 15.84
N SER A 16 -1.85 -6.09 17.14
CA SER A 16 -1.31 -7.30 17.76
C SER A 16 -1.95 -8.58 17.21
N ARG A 17 -3.27 -8.61 16.97
CA ARG A 17 -3.95 -9.73 16.32
C ARG A 17 -3.45 -9.97 14.89
N ALA A 18 -3.25 -8.90 14.12
CA ALA A 18 -2.71 -8.99 12.78
C ALA A 18 -1.24 -9.42 12.77
N ALA A 19 -0.45 -9.01 13.78
CA ALA A 19 0.91 -9.47 13.96
C ALA A 19 0.94 -10.98 14.22
N VAL A 20 0.14 -11.49 15.17
CA VAL A 20 0.03 -12.94 15.44
C VAL A 20 -0.36 -13.69 14.17
N ALA A 21 -1.36 -13.21 13.42
CA ALA A 21 -1.73 -13.82 12.15
C ALA A 21 -0.56 -13.85 11.15
N SER A 22 0.23 -12.78 11.06
CA SER A 22 1.41 -12.70 10.18
C SER A 22 2.48 -13.71 10.58
N LEU A 23 2.79 -13.83 11.88
CA LEU A 23 3.72 -14.82 12.40
C LEU A 23 3.25 -16.24 12.05
N SER A 24 1.97 -16.55 12.30
CA SER A 24 1.40 -17.87 11.98
C SER A 24 1.42 -18.19 10.50
N ILE A 25 1.09 -17.21 9.64
CA ILE A 25 1.16 -17.36 8.17
C ILE A 25 2.59 -17.73 7.77
N ASN A 26 3.60 -16.99 8.23
CA ASN A 26 4.97 -17.24 7.83
C ASN A 26 5.49 -18.59 8.33
N ILE A 27 5.09 -19.05 9.53
CA ILE A 27 5.43 -20.41 10.02
C ILE A 27 4.81 -21.47 9.11
N LEU A 28 3.53 -21.33 8.75
CA LEU A 28 2.85 -22.28 7.87
C LEU A 28 3.47 -22.30 6.46
N SER A 29 3.95 -21.16 5.96
CA SER A 29 4.62 -21.08 4.66
C SER A 29 5.94 -21.87 4.61
N LEU A 30 6.56 -22.20 5.74
CA LEU A 30 7.74 -23.08 5.79
C LEU A 30 7.40 -24.54 5.52
N SER A 31 6.12 -24.94 5.62
CA SER A 31 5.69 -26.34 5.41
C SER A 31 6.02 -26.85 4.01
N LEU A 32 5.81 -26.03 2.97
CA LEU A 32 6.04 -26.42 1.58
C LEU A 32 7.52 -26.69 1.26
N PRO A 33 8.48 -25.79 1.54
CA PRO A 33 9.90 -26.07 1.27
C PRO A 33 10.42 -27.26 2.09
N ILE A 34 9.96 -27.44 3.34
CA ILE A 34 10.30 -28.62 4.15
C ILE A 34 9.77 -29.91 3.50
N PHE A 35 8.51 -29.89 3.03
CA PHE A 35 7.90 -31.02 2.34
C PHE A 35 8.68 -31.39 1.09
N ILE A 36 8.98 -30.42 0.23
CA ILE A 36 9.76 -30.63 -0.99
C ILE A 36 11.10 -31.31 -0.66
N ARG A 37 11.81 -30.83 0.38
CA ARG A 37 13.05 -31.48 0.82
C ARG A 37 12.84 -32.94 1.23
N LYS A 38 11.79 -33.24 2.02
CA LYS A 38 11.49 -34.61 2.44
C LYS A 38 11.12 -35.49 1.25
N VAL A 39 10.44 -34.93 0.25
CA VAL A 39 10.11 -35.63 -0.98
C VAL A 39 11.37 -36.08 -1.70
N TYR A 40 12.31 -35.17 -1.93
CA TYR A 40 13.57 -35.48 -2.62
C TYR A 40 14.52 -36.36 -1.81
N ASP A 41 14.72 -36.06 -0.52
CA ASP A 41 15.74 -36.75 0.28
C ASP A 41 15.30 -38.15 0.73
N ARG A 42 14.00 -38.37 0.93
CA ARG A 42 13.50 -39.61 1.56
C ARG A 42 12.39 -40.30 0.81
N ILE A 43 11.43 -39.59 0.23
CA ILE A 43 10.26 -40.26 -0.36
C ILE A 43 10.62 -40.87 -1.72
N ILE A 44 11.26 -40.09 -2.59
CA ILE A 44 11.65 -40.57 -3.93
C ILE A 44 12.64 -41.74 -3.83
N PRO A 45 13.71 -41.69 -3.01
CA PRO A 45 14.67 -42.80 -2.93
C PRO A 45 14.10 -44.07 -2.27
N ASN A 46 13.25 -43.92 -1.24
CA ASN A 46 12.72 -45.07 -0.48
C ASN A 46 11.34 -45.53 -0.95
N GLN A 47 10.81 -44.97 -2.04
CA GLN A 47 9.46 -45.25 -2.57
C GLN A 47 8.37 -45.21 -1.47
N ALA A 48 8.51 -44.28 -0.53
CA ALA A 48 7.68 -44.20 0.67
C ALA A 48 6.35 -43.46 0.39
N GLU A 49 5.51 -44.02 -0.49
CA GLU A 49 4.28 -43.38 -0.98
C GLU A 49 3.28 -43.05 0.15
N THR A 50 3.12 -43.95 1.12
CA THR A 50 2.22 -43.73 2.26
C THR A 50 2.66 -42.53 3.11
N THR A 51 3.97 -42.37 3.34
CA THR A 51 4.52 -41.20 4.04
C THR A 51 4.35 -39.92 3.21
N ALA A 52 4.48 -40.03 1.89
CA ALA A 52 4.26 -38.91 0.98
C ALA A 52 2.83 -38.37 1.08
N LEU A 53 1.83 -39.24 1.00
CA LEU A 53 0.42 -38.87 1.10
C LEU A 53 0.09 -38.25 2.46
N LEU A 54 0.64 -38.80 3.55
CA LEU A 54 0.44 -38.25 4.90
C LEU A 54 1.06 -36.85 5.05
N LEU A 55 2.27 -36.64 4.55
CA LEU A 55 2.91 -35.32 4.59
C LEU A 55 2.20 -34.33 3.64
N ALA A 56 1.75 -34.80 2.47
CA ALA A 56 1.01 -33.98 1.52
C ALA A 56 -0.32 -33.50 2.09
N SER A 57 -1.06 -34.34 2.82
CA SER A 57 -2.31 -33.93 3.48
C SER A 57 -2.05 -32.93 4.62
N GLY A 58 -0.95 -33.10 5.38
CA GLY A 58 -0.52 -32.14 6.39
C GLY A 58 -0.16 -30.77 5.80
N VAL A 59 0.60 -30.76 4.71
CA VAL A 59 0.98 -29.52 3.99
C VAL A 59 -0.24 -28.90 3.32
N GLY A 60 -1.13 -29.69 2.73
CA GLY A 60 -2.40 -29.21 2.19
C GLY A 60 -3.24 -28.52 3.26
N THR A 61 -3.31 -29.09 4.46
CA THR A 61 -3.96 -28.45 5.61
C THR A 61 -3.25 -27.17 6.03
N ALA A 62 -1.91 -27.16 6.07
CA ALA A 62 -1.14 -25.97 6.40
C ALA A 62 -1.38 -24.83 5.41
N LEU A 63 -1.41 -25.11 4.10
CA LEU A 63 -1.69 -24.12 3.04
C LEU A 63 -3.13 -23.60 3.11
N ALA A 64 -4.10 -24.47 3.45
CA ALA A 64 -5.48 -24.06 3.66
C ALA A 64 -5.60 -23.10 4.87
N LEU A 65 -4.96 -23.44 5.99
CA LEU A 65 -4.91 -22.58 7.18
C LEU A 65 -4.17 -21.27 6.91
N GLU A 66 -3.06 -21.32 6.18
CA GLU A 66 -2.30 -20.14 5.76
C GLU A 66 -3.20 -19.18 4.97
N THR A 67 -3.95 -19.70 4.01
CA THR A 67 -4.87 -18.92 3.19
C THR A 67 -6.01 -18.33 4.03
N LEU A 68 -6.58 -19.13 4.92
CA LEU A 68 -7.63 -18.68 5.84
C LEU A 68 -7.13 -17.55 6.75
N LEU A 69 -5.91 -17.66 7.27
CA LEU A 69 -5.29 -16.62 8.09
C LEU A 69 -5.00 -15.35 7.28
N LYS A 70 -4.58 -15.46 6.01
CA LYS A 70 -4.40 -14.30 5.12
C LYS A 70 -5.72 -13.54 4.93
N VAL A 71 -6.81 -14.27 4.68
CA VAL A 71 -8.15 -13.68 4.57
C VAL A 71 -8.58 -13.07 5.91
N GLY A 72 -8.43 -13.78 7.02
CA GLY A 72 -8.75 -13.28 8.35
C GLY A 72 -7.99 -12.00 8.71
N ARG A 73 -6.69 -11.93 8.39
CA ARG A 73 -5.87 -10.72 8.57
C ARG A 73 -6.40 -9.55 7.76
N ALA A 74 -6.81 -9.77 6.50
CA ALA A 74 -7.41 -8.73 5.67
C ALA A 74 -8.76 -8.24 6.23
N GLN A 75 -9.60 -9.16 6.72
CA GLN A 75 -10.89 -8.82 7.35
C GLN A 75 -10.72 -8.06 8.68
N ILE A 76 -9.63 -8.28 9.41
CA ILE A 76 -9.31 -7.54 10.64
C ILE A 76 -8.85 -6.11 10.31
N LEU A 77 -7.97 -5.95 9.32
CA LEU A 77 -7.31 -4.66 9.05
C LEU A 77 -8.10 -3.76 8.10
N GLY A 78 -8.93 -4.32 7.22
CA GLY A 78 -9.74 -3.56 6.26
C GLY A 78 -10.69 -2.56 6.96
N PRO A 79 -11.53 -2.98 7.92
CA PRO A 79 -12.41 -2.08 8.64
C PRO A 79 -11.66 -1.01 9.46
N VAL A 80 -10.48 -1.33 9.99
CA VAL A 80 -9.63 -0.38 10.72
C VAL A 80 -9.13 0.72 9.78
N ALA A 81 -8.70 0.34 8.58
CA ALA A 81 -8.30 1.25 7.50
C ALA A 81 -9.44 2.17 7.06
N SER A 82 -10.62 1.63 6.77
CA SER A 82 -11.79 2.43 6.38
C SER A 82 -12.26 3.36 7.49
N ARG A 83 -12.19 2.92 8.75
CA ARG A 83 -12.53 3.79 9.89
C ARG A 83 -11.50 4.91 10.07
N TYR A 84 -10.21 4.61 9.92
CA TYR A 84 -9.16 5.62 9.98
C TYR A 84 -9.36 6.69 8.92
N GLU A 85 -9.64 6.28 7.67
CA GLU A 85 -9.99 7.18 6.58
C GLU A 85 -11.18 8.05 6.94
N ALA A 86 -12.32 7.46 7.34
CA ALA A 86 -13.53 8.21 7.66
C ALA A 86 -13.32 9.25 8.77
N VAL A 87 -12.65 8.86 9.87
CA VAL A 87 -12.35 9.79 10.98
C VAL A 87 -11.42 10.92 10.53
N THR A 88 -10.41 10.59 9.72
CA THR A 88 -9.43 11.57 9.24
C THR A 88 -10.07 12.55 8.26
N THR A 89 -10.93 12.08 7.36
CA THR A 89 -11.69 12.92 6.42
C THR A 89 -12.61 13.88 7.15
N VAL A 90 -13.35 13.40 8.16
CA VAL A 90 -14.22 14.27 8.98
C VAL A 90 -13.42 15.28 9.80
N ALA A 91 -12.27 14.88 10.36
CA ALA A 91 -11.39 15.79 11.08
C ALA A 91 -10.82 16.88 10.15
N ALA A 92 -10.41 16.52 8.94
CA ALA A 92 -9.95 17.47 7.93
C ALA A 92 -11.06 18.45 7.53
N ALA A 93 -12.26 17.95 7.26
CA ALA A 93 -13.42 18.80 6.95
C ALA A 93 -13.76 19.76 8.09
N ARG A 94 -13.77 19.28 9.34
CA ARG A 94 -13.98 20.14 10.53
C ARG A 94 -12.90 21.21 10.65
N HIS A 95 -11.64 20.87 10.40
CA HIS A 95 -10.54 21.83 10.45
C HIS A 95 -10.68 22.91 9.38
N LEU A 96 -11.08 22.55 8.16
CA LEU A 96 -11.35 23.50 7.08
C LEU A 96 -12.51 24.45 7.43
N LEU A 97 -13.59 23.93 8.01
CA LEU A 97 -14.76 24.74 8.40
C LEU A 97 -14.48 25.66 9.60
N ALA A 98 -13.53 25.30 10.46
CA ALA A 98 -13.13 26.10 11.62
C ALA A 98 -11.97 27.07 11.31
N ALA A 99 -11.40 27.01 10.11
CA ALA A 99 -10.29 27.87 9.73
C ALA A 99 -10.76 29.33 9.60
N ASN A 100 -9.91 30.27 10.00
CA ASN A 100 -10.12 31.69 9.70
C ASN A 100 -10.14 31.88 8.18
N LEU A 101 -11.09 32.67 7.68
CA LEU A 101 -11.23 33.02 6.27
C LEU A 101 -9.91 33.52 5.66
N ALA A 102 -9.18 34.39 6.39
CA ALA A 102 -7.89 34.93 5.94
C ALA A 102 -6.77 33.86 5.81
N ALA A 103 -6.90 32.73 6.50
CA ALA A 103 -5.97 31.59 6.36
C ALA A 103 -6.43 30.62 5.28
N PHE A 104 -7.75 30.46 5.12
CA PHE A 104 -8.38 29.62 4.09
C PHE A 104 -8.11 30.18 2.68
N GLU A 105 -8.29 31.48 2.47
CA GLU A 105 -8.11 32.13 1.16
C GLU A 105 -6.64 32.16 0.68
N ARG A 106 -5.66 31.89 1.56
CA ARG A 106 -4.24 31.80 1.19
C ARG A 106 -3.91 30.54 0.37
N VAL A 107 -4.82 29.56 0.35
CA VAL A 107 -4.62 28.28 -0.30
C VAL A 107 -5.72 28.11 -1.35
N SER A 108 -5.35 27.64 -2.55
CA SER A 108 -6.34 27.48 -3.61
C SER A 108 -7.30 26.32 -3.32
N PRO A 109 -8.56 26.39 -3.79
CA PRO A 109 -9.54 25.31 -3.63
C PRO A 109 -9.03 23.95 -4.15
N GLY A 110 -8.26 23.95 -5.25
CA GLY A 110 -7.63 22.78 -5.84
C GLY A 110 -6.62 22.13 -4.90
N ARG A 111 -5.79 22.91 -4.22
CA ARG A 111 -4.84 22.40 -3.22
C ARG A 111 -5.53 21.83 -1.97
N HIS A 112 -6.67 22.39 -1.58
CA HIS A 112 -7.49 21.79 -0.53
C HIS A 112 -8.05 20.42 -0.97
N LEU A 113 -8.54 20.33 -2.20
CA LEU A 113 -9.06 19.09 -2.77
C LEU A 113 -7.96 18.02 -2.91
N GLU A 114 -6.77 18.42 -3.33
CA GLU A 114 -5.61 17.55 -3.47
C GLU A 114 -5.23 16.90 -2.12
N ARG A 115 -5.15 17.69 -1.05
CA ARG A 115 -4.90 17.21 0.32
C ARG A 115 -5.97 16.25 0.82
N LEU A 116 -7.25 16.54 0.57
CA LEU A 116 -8.35 15.64 0.94
C LEU A 116 -8.28 14.32 0.15
N SER A 117 -7.91 14.39 -1.13
CA SER A 117 -7.78 13.21 -2.01
C SER A 117 -6.58 12.32 -1.64
N ALA A 118 -5.63 12.81 -0.85
CA ALA A 118 -4.50 12.04 -0.32
C ALA A 118 -4.87 11.17 0.89
N ILE A 119 -5.93 11.52 1.65
CA ILE A 119 -6.34 10.78 2.86
C ILE A 119 -6.59 9.28 2.60
N PRO A 120 -7.30 8.87 1.55
CA PRO A 120 -7.50 7.46 1.21
C PRO A 120 -6.19 6.69 1.02
N ARG A 121 -5.13 7.34 0.51
CA ARG A 121 -3.80 6.74 0.28
C ARG A 121 -2.99 6.59 1.56
N LEU A 122 -3.28 7.43 2.56
CA LEU A 122 -2.60 7.41 3.86
C LEU A 122 -3.26 6.47 4.87
N ARG A 123 -4.43 5.89 4.55
CA ARG A 123 -5.18 5.03 5.47
C ARG A 123 -4.39 3.80 5.93
N ASP A 124 -3.56 3.24 5.06
CA ASP A 124 -2.83 1.99 5.35
C ASP A 124 -1.67 2.24 6.32
N HIS A 125 -1.08 3.43 6.27
CA HIS A 125 -0.10 3.90 7.24
C HIS A 125 -0.76 4.13 8.61
N GLY A 126 -1.91 4.81 8.62
CA GLY A 126 -2.63 5.15 9.84
C GLY A 126 -3.32 3.98 10.54
N SER A 127 -3.68 2.94 9.80
CA SER A 127 -4.33 1.73 10.32
C SER A 127 -3.35 0.66 10.83
N GLY A 128 -2.04 0.87 10.66
CA GLY A 128 -1.01 -0.06 11.07
C GLY A 128 -0.73 -1.18 10.07
N GLN A 129 -1.36 -1.19 8.89
CA GLN A 129 -1.01 -2.12 7.81
C GLN A 129 0.45 -1.94 7.36
N ALA A 130 0.96 -0.71 7.40
CA ALA A 130 2.38 -0.42 7.10
C ALA A 130 3.37 -1.11 8.05
N LEU A 131 2.94 -1.60 9.23
CA LEU A 131 3.79 -2.35 10.16
C LEU A 131 3.86 -3.84 9.82
N LEU A 132 2.96 -4.37 8.97
CA LEU A 132 2.92 -5.79 8.63
C LEU A 132 4.25 -6.32 8.06
N PRO A 133 4.88 -5.65 7.08
CA PRO A 133 6.14 -6.13 6.53
C PRO A 133 7.26 -6.22 7.58
N VAL A 134 7.21 -5.38 8.63
CA VAL A 134 8.19 -5.42 9.73
C VAL A 134 8.08 -6.73 10.51
N TYR A 135 6.86 -7.27 10.69
CA TYR A 135 6.66 -8.58 11.32
C TYR A 135 7.11 -9.76 10.46
N ASP A 136 7.24 -9.56 9.14
CA ASP A 136 7.70 -10.58 8.20
C ASP A 136 9.24 -10.63 8.11
N ILE A 137 9.96 -9.54 8.49
CA ILE A 137 11.44 -9.46 8.44
C ILE A 137 12.14 -10.60 9.22
N PRO A 138 11.74 -10.96 10.46
CA PRO A 138 12.36 -12.09 11.16
C PRO A 138 12.23 -13.41 10.39
N PHE A 139 11.12 -13.59 9.67
CA PHE A 139 10.89 -14.78 8.87
C PHE A 139 11.69 -14.80 7.58
N LEU A 140 12.04 -13.65 7.02
CA LEU A 140 13.01 -13.59 5.93
C LEU A 140 14.32 -14.29 6.35
N PHE A 141 14.85 -13.98 7.52
CA PHE A 141 16.05 -14.65 8.05
C PHE A 141 15.82 -16.14 8.31
N ALA A 142 14.65 -16.52 8.80
CA ALA A 142 14.29 -17.93 8.98
C ALA A 142 14.21 -18.69 7.64
N PHE A 143 13.66 -18.08 6.59
CA PHE A 143 13.63 -18.63 5.24
C PHE A 143 15.04 -18.76 4.65
N LEU A 144 15.90 -17.75 4.80
CA LEU A 144 17.29 -17.81 4.37
C LEU A 144 18.06 -18.90 5.12
N ALA A 145 17.89 -19.00 6.44
CA ALA A 145 18.49 -20.06 7.25
C ALA A 145 17.99 -21.45 6.81
N LEU A 146 16.69 -21.58 6.53
CA LEU A 146 16.13 -22.82 5.99
C LEU A 146 16.81 -23.17 4.65
N ILE A 147 16.85 -22.23 3.70
CA ILE A 147 17.47 -22.45 2.38
C ILE A 147 18.95 -22.80 2.51
N TRP A 148 19.69 -22.17 3.42
CA TRP A 148 21.08 -22.55 3.72
C TRP A 148 21.16 -24.02 4.18
N VAL A 149 20.27 -24.45 5.07
CA VAL A 149 20.22 -25.85 5.52
C VAL A 149 19.77 -26.80 4.39
N LEU A 150 18.95 -26.34 3.44
CA LEU A 150 18.48 -27.12 2.29
C LEU A 150 19.55 -27.29 1.20
N GLY A 151 20.23 -26.21 0.81
CA GLY A 151 21.08 -26.15 -0.39
C GLY A 151 22.45 -25.51 -0.19
N GLY A 152 22.84 -25.21 1.05
CA GLY A 152 24.13 -24.60 1.38
C GLY A 152 24.34 -23.27 0.67
N VAL A 153 25.30 -23.24 -0.25
CA VAL A 153 25.68 -22.05 -1.04
C VAL A 153 24.54 -21.56 -1.93
N LEU A 154 23.54 -22.39 -2.24
CA LEU A 154 22.40 -22.00 -3.08
C LEU A 154 21.60 -20.82 -2.50
N VAL A 155 21.71 -20.54 -1.19
CA VAL A 155 21.07 -19.37 -0.56
C VAL A 155 21.57 -18.04 -1.11
N VAL A 156 22.77 -18.01 -1.71
CA VAL A 156 23.33 -16.79 -2.31
C VAL A 156 22.42 -16.28 -3.42
N VAL A 157 21.74 -17.17 -4.15
CA VAL A 157 20.82 -16.79 -5.23
C VAL A 157 19.64 -15.93 -4.74
N PRO A 158 18.79 -16.38 -3.79
CA PRO A 158 17.73 -15.53 -3.25
C PRO A 158 18.26 -14.35 -2.43
N MET A 159 19.44 -14.46 -1.81
CA MET A 159 20.05 -13.34 -1.07
C MET A 159 20.45 -12.19 -2.01
N VAL A 160 21.10 -12.50 -3.14
CA VAL A 160 21.41 -11.51 -4.18
C VAL A 160 20.12 -10.97 -4.79
N GLY A 161 19.12 -11.82 -5.05
CA GLY A 161 17.81 -11.38 -5.52
C GLY A 161 17.14 -10.38 -4.57
N PHE A 162 17.15 -10.67 -3.26
CA PHE A 162 16.64 -9.77 -2.24
C PHE A 162 17.43 -8.46 -2.19
N LEU A 163 18.76 -8.52 -2.27
CA LEU A 163 19.61 -7.32 -2.29
C LEU A 163 19.33 -6.46 -3.51
N VAL A 164 19.22 -7.05 -4.70
CA VAL A 164 18.88 -6.35 -5.94
C VAL A 164 17.51 -5.69 -5.82
N LEU A 165 16.49 -6.41 -5.32
CA LEU A 165 15.16 -5.84 -5.10
C LEU A 165 15.17 -4.72 -4.06
N ALA A 166 15.90 -4.88 -2.96
CA ALA A 166 16.03 -3.85 -1.94
C ALA A 166 16.71 -2.59 -2.49
N VAL A 167 17.81 -2.76 -3.22
CA VAL A 167 18.53 -1.65 -3.87
C VAL A 167 17.69 -0.99 -4.94
N ALA A 168 16.90 -1.74 -5.73
CA ALA A 168 15.99 -1.19 -6.73
C ALA A 168 14.78 -0.47 -6.10
N ALA A 169 14.32 -0.92 -4.93
CA ALA A 169 13.20 -0.33 -4.22
C ALA A 169 13.54 1.05 -3.61
N LEU A 170 14.79 1.29 -3.22
CA LEU A 170 15.24 2.58 -2.66
C LEU A 170 15.04 3.77 -3.62
N PRO A 171 15.58 3.77 -4.86
CA PRO A 171 15.36 4.84 -5.82
C PRO A 171 13.91 4.86 -6.28
N ALA A 172 13.24 3.72 -6.45
CA ALA A 172 11.81 3.68 -6.78
C ALA A 172 10.94 4.39 -5.73
N GLY A 173 11.26 4.24 -4.44
CA GLY A 173 10.58 4.92 -3.35
C GLY A 173 10.81 6.45 -3.36
N VAL A 174 12.04 6.88 -3.64
CA VAL A 174 12.38 8.32 -3.77
C VAL A 174 11.76 8.93 -5.02
N GLN A 175 11.83 8.24 -6.16
CA GLN A 175 11.24 8.62 -7.43
C GLN A 175 9.72 8.72 -7.30
N SER A 176 9.06 7.76 -6.65
CA SER A 176 7.62 7.83 -6.36
C SER A 176 7.26 9.08 -5.55
N ARG A 177 8.04 9.40 -4.50
CA ARG A 177 7.78 10.61 -3.70
C ARG A 177 7.95 11.90 -4.52
N ARG A 178 8.99 11.99 -5.33
CA ARG A 178 9.23 13.15 -6.22
C ARG A 178 8.17 13.25 -7.31
N ALA A 179 7.78 12.14 -7.93
CA ALA A 179 6.73 12.09 -8.94
C ALA A 179 5.36 12.45 -8.34
N LEU A 180 5.08 12.03 -7.11
CA LEU A 180 3.87 12.43 -6.38
C LEU A 180 3.88 13.94 -6.08
N GLN A 181 5.02 14.52 -5.69
CA GLN A 181 5.15 15.97 -5.46
C GLN A 181 5.03 16.78 -6.76
N ALA A 182 5.67 16.36 -7.84
CA ALA A 182 5.55 17.03 -9.14
C ALA A 182 4.14 16.89 -9.75
N ALA A 183 3.48 15.76 -9.51
CA ALA A 183 2.09 15.55 -9.90
C ALA A 183 1.13 16.43 -9.07
N ALA A 184 1.38 16.58 -7.77
CA ALA A 184 0.61 17.43 -6.86
C ALA A 184 0.52 18.88 -7.36
N ASP A 185 1.66 19.51 -7.65
CA ASP A 185 1.71 20.91 -8.09
C ASP A 185 0.95 21.14 -9.41
N THR A 186 0.93 20.13 -10.29
CA THR A 186 0.23 20.22 -11.58
C THR A 186 -1.25 19.89 -11.45
N ASP A 187 -1.62 19.02 -10.50
CA ASP A 187 -3.01 18.65 -10.22
C ASP A 187 -3.77 19.81 -9.55
N ASP A 188 -3.13 20.61 -8.69
CA ASP A 188 -3.70 21.82 -8.08
C ASP A 188 -4.30 22.78 -9.11
N VAL A 189 -3.49 23.18 -10.10
CA VAL A 189 -3.90 24.13 -11.15
C VAL A 189 -5.07 23.58 -11.98
N ARG A 190 -5.08 22.26 -12.19
CA ARG A 190 -6.15 21.59 -12.93
C ARG A 190 -7.45 21.57 -12.12
N TYR A 191 -7.36 21.24 -10.83
CA TYR A 191 -8.52 21.27 -9.94
C TYR A 191 -9.08 22.67 -9.79
N ASP A 192 -8.23 23.70 -9.66
CA ASP A 192 -8.66 25.10 -9.64
C ASP A 192 -9.42 25.50 -10.92
N PHE A 193 -8.87 25.14 -12.09
CA PHE A 193 -9.53 25.39 -13.37
C PHE A 193 -10.88 24.69 -13.49
N LEU A 194 -10.97 23.42 -13.06
CA LEU A 194 -12.20 22.64 -13.10
C LEU A 194 -13.26 23.21 -12.14
N ILE A 195 -12.87 23.57 -10.92
CA ILE A 195 -13.78 24.20 -9.94
C ILE A 195 -14.33 25.49 -10.51
N ALA A 196 -13.48 26.40 -11.02
CA ALA A 196 -13.92 27.66 -11.61
C ALA A 196 -14.85 27.45 -12.83
N THR A 197 -14.53 26.47 -13.68
CA THR A 197 -15.35 26.14 -14.85
C THR A 197 -16.71 25.59 -14.46
N LEU A 198 -16.78 24.72 -13.45
CA LEU A 198 -18.03 24.14 -12.96
C LEU A 198 -18.89 25.18 -12.25
N THR A 199 -18.29 26.03 -11.40
CA THR A 199 -19.01 27.12 -10.71
C THR A 199 -19.52 28.17 -11.70
N GLY A 200 -18.78 28.46 -12.76
CA GLY A 200 -19.15 29.43 -13.80
C GLY A 200 -19.89 28.86 -15.01
N LEU A 201 -20.24 27.57 -15.02
CA LEU A 201 -20.65 26.87 -16.25
C LEU A 201 -21.84 27.52 -16.97
N GLN A 202 -22.81 28.01 -16.21
CA GLN A 202 -23.98 28.69 -16.76
C GLN A 202 -23.60 29.96 -17.52
N ALA A 203 -22.77 30.83 -16.92
CA ALA A 203 -22.29 32.05 -17.57
C ALA A 203 -21.45 31.72 -18.82
N LEU A 204 -20.62 30.68 -18.73
CA LEU A 204 -19.79 30.22 -19.84
C LEU A 204 -20.61 29.71 -21.03
N LYS A 205 -21.74 29.01 -20.77
CA LYS A 205 -22.68 28.59 -21.81
C LYS A 205 -23.42 29.75 -22.45
N ILE A 206 -23.83 30.75 -21.66
CA ILE A 206 -24.46 31.98 -22.18
C ILE A 206 -23.49 32.71 -23.12
N MET A 207 -22.19 32.70 -22.79
CA MET A 207 -21.15 33.31 -23.61
C MET A 207 -20.66 32.44 -24.78
N ALA A 208 -21.22 31.24 -24.97
CA ALA A 208 -20.77 30.25 -25.98
C ALA A 208 -19.25 30.00 -25.95
N ALA A 209 -18.66 29.99 -24.76
CA ALA A 209 -17.21 29.93 -24.54
C ALA A 209 -16.67 28.49 -24.42
N GLU A 210 -17.47 27.46 -24.70
CA GLU A 210 -17.11 26.06 -24.44
C GLU A 210 -15.87 25.62 -25.23
N ARG A 211 -15.79 26.01 -26.50
CA ARG A 211 -14.64 25.69 -27.37
C ARG A 211 -13.35 26.31 -26.85
N LEU A 212 -13.40 27.53 -26.30
CA LEU A 212 -12.24 28.21 -25.74
C LEU A 212 -11.77 27.50 -24.46
N LEU A 213 -12.70 27.13 -23.58
CA LEU A 213 -12.39 26.41 -22.34
C LEU A 213 -11.82 25.03 -22.61
N LEU A 214 -12.36 24.29 -23.58
CA LEU A 214 -11.84 23.00 -23.99
C LEU A 214 -10.39 23.13 -24.49
N ARG A 215 -10.09 24.11 -25.34
CA ARG A 215 -8.71 24.39 -25.77
C ARG A 215 -7.79 24.71 -24.60
N ARG A 216 -8.26 25.49 -23.62
CA ARG A 216 -7.48 25.83 -22.44
C ARG A 216 -7.24 24.61 -21.53
N TYR A 217 -8.24 23.75 -21.40
CA TYR A 217 -8.11 22.47 -20.69
C TYR A 217 -7.15 21.51 -21.38
N GLU A 218 -7.23 21.40 -22.71
CA GLU A 218 -6.26 20.64 -23.51
C GLU A 218 -4.84 21.17 -23.32
N ALA A 219 -4.64 22.48 -23.29
CA ALA A 219 -3.33 23.09 -23.06
C ALA A 219 -2.78 22.77 -21.65
N LEU A 220 -3.63 22.82 -20.62
CA LEU A 220 -3.27 22.37 -19.27
C LEU A 220 -2.88 20.89 -19.26
N GLN A 221 -3.60 20.05 -20.00
CA GLN A 221 -3.31 18.62 -20.05
C GLN A 221 -2.02 18.31 -20.82
N ARG A 222 -1.73 19.03 -21.91
CA ARG A 222 -0.45 18.94 -22.61
C ARG A 222 0.72 19.35 -21.72
N ARG A 223 0.58 20.40 -20.89
CA ARG A 223 1.61 20.79 -19.92
C ARG A 223 1.87 19.70 -18.89
N ARG A 224 0.83 19.04 -18.38
CA ARG A 224 0.98 17.90 -17.48
C ARG A 224 1.72 16.75 -18.14
N LEU A 225 1.32 16.38 -19.36
CA LEU A 225 1.97 15.30 -20.10
C LEU A 225 3.44 15.63 -20.39
N ALA A 226 3.76 16.89 -20.71
CA ALA A 226 5.14 17.33 -20.87
C ALA A 226 5.93 17.23 -19.56
N ALA A 227 5.37 17.69 -18.43
CA ALA A 227 6.01 17.59 -17.11
C ALA A 227 6.21 16.14 -16.65
N GLN A 228 5.26 15.24 -16.94
CA GLN A 228 5.37 13.81 -16.68
C GLN A 228 6.35 13.12 -17.64
N GLY A 229 6.38 13.50 -18.91
CA GLY A 229 7.29 12.97 -19.92
C GLY A 229 8.75 13.37 -19.68
N THR A 230 9.01 14.61 -19.24
CA THR A 230 10.35 15.04 -18.83
C THR A 230 10.82 14.31 -17.57
N ALA A 231 9.91 13.98 -16.64
CA ALA A 231 10.24 13.18 -15.46
C ALA A 231 10.53 11.70 -15.80
N TYR A 232 9.99 11.19 -16.91
CA TYR A 232 10.25 9.83 -17.40
C TYR A 232 11.53 9.72 -18.24
N MET A 233 11.98 10.82 -18.84
CA MET A 233 13.22 10.90 -19.63
C MET A 233 14.46 11.27 -18.79
N ALA A 234 14.27 11.79 -17.58
CA ALA A 234 15.35 12.29 -16.71
C ALA A 234 15.68 11.36 -15.50
N GLY A 235 14.99 10.23 -15.35
CA GLY A 235 15.27 9.19 -14.35
C GLY A 235 15.66 7.89 -15.02
#